data_AF-A0A199VQ97-F1
#
_entry.id   AF-A0A199VQ97-F1
#
_cell.length_a   1.000
_cell.length_b   1.000
_cell.length_c   1.000
_cell.angle_alpha   90.00
_cell.angle_beta   90.00
_cell.angle_gamma   90.00
#
_symmetry.space_group_name_H-M   'P 1'
#
loop_
_entity.id
_entity.type
_entity.pdbx_description
1 polymer ?
#
loop_
_entity_poly.entity_id
_entity_poly.type
_entity_poly.pdbx_seq_one_letter_code
_entity_poly.pdbx_strand_id
1 'polypeptide(L)'
;MARSRDRVRFNVGGVIFETTSTTLANAGRDSMLGALLDDSWNLSAAEGPIPEYFIDRNPACFGVLLDLLRTGELHVPAHVPERLLLREALFYGLLGHVRAARWGRPLDGSRLQLARSVPGRAPGDGTAVRASPDGGCCVAHGVLAHVYDWALHPHPPLSLDHQPLNDAAFLSPRLLLLSARERAAPASALPCSGLALFDAHSSALLHRFPVSHRGQPKSFTAGALALDDAADAVFASCKGRFNEYGVGVWDAASGRQSDFFYQPPGCPLGDADKLQWLPSLRCLMVASLFPRTDDCFIGLLDFRSRDLVWSWSDAANPNPNPNPLDDKRVLHAIATDDNRSVCVVNQYDDLGFIDLRTSAAPAAAAVRWSSRSKLTNRKVAASSAAAAAAAVESCYPKLAMHNGQLFSSMNDSISVFCGPEFVLTSTLRRSYGGPICDFSIGGDRLFALHNEENVFDVWETPPAPIII
;
A
#
# COMPACT_ATOMS: atom_id res chain seq x y z
N MET A 1 -5.00 26.88 -32.90
CA MET A 1 -5.36 27.01 -34.34
C MET A 1 -4.43 26.11 -35.13
N ALA A 2 -4.94 25.29 -36.05
CA ALA A 2 -4.14 24.36 -36.85
C ALA A 2 -4.41 24.56 -38.35
N ARG A 3 -3.39 24.31 -39.19
CA ARG A 3 -3.53 24.41 -40.66
C ARG A 3 -4.33 23.22 -41.19
N SER A 4 -4.90 23.34 -42.39
CA SER A 4 -5.72 22.28 -43.02
C SER A 4 -4.99 20.92 -43.13
N ARG A 5 -3.66 20.93 -43.24
CA ARG A 5 -2.83 19.71 -43.33
C ARG A 5 -2.58 19.02 -41.99
N ASP A 6 -2.86 19.69 -40.87
CA ASP A 6 -2.67 19.16 -39.51
C ASP A 6 -3.98 18.66 -38.91
N ARG A 7 -5.08 18.72 -39.66
CA ARG A 7 -6.42 18.27 -39.26
C ARG A 7 -6.62 16.82 -39.66
N VAL A 8 -7.29 16.07 -38.79
CA VAL A 8 -7.67 14.67 -39.01
C VAL A 8 -9.15 14.52 -38.67
N ARG A 9 -9.89 13.79 -39.52
CA ARG A 9 -11.30 13.47 -39.28
C ARG A 9 -11.46 12.00 -38.89
N PHE A 10 -12.26 11.76 -37.87
CA PHE A 10 -12.69 10.43 -37.44
C PHE A 10 -14.20 10.33 -37.57
N ASN A 11 -14.70 9.30 -38.23
CA ASN A 11 -16.10 8.91 -38.18
C ASN A 11 -16.23 7.77 -37.16
N VAL A 12 -16.68 8.08 -35.94
CA VAL A 12 -16.81 7.09 -34.86
C VAL A 12 -18.27 6.71 -34.72
N GLY A 13 -18.63 5.48 -35.08
CA GLY A 13 -20.02 5.00 -34.99
C GLY A 13 -21.04 5.88 -35.72
N GLY A 14 -20.64 6.58 -36.79
CA GLY A 14 -21.48 7.49 -37.57
C GLY A 14 -21.38 8.97 -37.19
N VAL A 15 -20.63 9.33 -36.14
CA VAL A 15 -20.42 10.73 -35.71
C VAL A 15 -19.05 11.21 -36.15
N ILE A 16 -19.00 12.35 -36.85
CA ILE A 16 -17.75 12.94 -37.33
C ILE A 16 -17.13 13.80 -36.21
N PHE A 17 -15.92 13.43 -35.83
CA PHE A 17 -15.03 14.18 -34.96
C PHE A 17 -13.89 14.74 -35.78
N GLU A 18 -13.49 15.97 -35.46
CA GLU A 18 -12.35 16.60 -36.08
C GLU A 18 -11.35 17.07 -35.04
N THR A 19 -10.08 16.74 -35.25
CA THR A 19 -9.00 17.04 -34.32
C THR A 19 -7.70 17.33 -35.06
N THR A 20 -6.61 17.52 -34.34
CA THR A 20 -5.30 17.80 -34.89
C THR A 20 -4.31 16.68 -34.62
N SER A 21 -3.30 16.52 -35.47
CA SER A 21 -2.20 15.58 -35.24
C SER A 21 -1.49 15.83 -33.90
N THR A 22 -1.42 17.10 -33.45
CA THR A 22 -0.87 17.45 -32.13
C THR A 22 -1.69 16.89 -30.97
N THR A 23 -3.03 16.91 -31.09
CA THR A 23 -3.91 16.34 -30.05
C THR A 23 -3.76 14.83 -30.02
N LEU A 24 -3.65 14.19 -31.18
CA LEU A 24 -3.43 12.75 -31.26
C LEU A 24 -2.06 12.34 -30.72
N ALA A 25 -1.04 13.17 -30.88
CA ALA A 25 0.29 12.91 -30.33
C ALA A 25 0.27 12.83 -28.78
N ASN A 26 -0.68 13.52 -28.11
CA ASN A 26 -0.86 13.42 -26.67
C ASN A 26 -1.30 12.03 -26.21
N ALA A 27 -1.86 11.20 -27.11
CA ALA A 27 -2.24 9.83 -26.81
C ALA A 27 -1.03 8.91 -26.55
N GLY A 28 0.18 9.30 -26.95
CA GLY A 28 1.38 8.46 -26.89
C GLY A 28 1.48 7.49 -28.08
N ARG A 29 2.71 7.11 -28.46
CA ARG A 29 2.99 6.28 -29.65
C ARG A 29 2.51 4.84 -29.52
N ASP A 30 2.40 4.39 -28.28
CA ASP A 30 1.94 3.09 -27.82
C ASP A 30 0.40 2.97 -27.78
N SER A 31 -0.31 4.07 -28.02
CA SER A 31 -1.77 4.07 -28.19
C SER A 31 -2.18 3.76 -29.63
N MET A 32 -3.41 3.26 -29.80
CA MET A 32 -3.99 3.04 -31.13
C MET A 32 -4.05 4.34 -31.95
N LEU A 33 -4.36 5.46 -31.27
CA LEU A 33 -4.41 6.78 -31.91
C LEU A 33 -3.04 7.33 -32.30
N GLY A 34 -2.00 7.01 -31.54
CA GLY A 34 -0.62 7.35 -31.86
C GLY A 34 -0.06 6.52 -33.01
N ALA A 35 -0.42 5.24 -33.11
CA ALA A 35 -0.05 4.38 -34.23
C ALA A 35 -0.60 4.89 -35.57
N LEU A 36 -1.74 5.57 -35.57
CA LEU A 36 -2.31 6.23 -36.75
C LEU A 36 -1.48 7.42 -37.26
N LEU A 37 -0.53 7.93 -36.47
CA LEU A 37 0.37 9.00 -36.86
C LEU A 37 1.70 8.51 -37.45
N ASP A 38 1.95 7.19 -37.46
CA ASP A 38 3.21 6.63 -37.93
C ASP A 38 3.27 6.58 -39.46
N ASP A 39 4.45 6.84 -40.05
CA ASP A 39 4.64 6.96 -41.51
C ASP A 39 4.30 5.65 -42.26
N SER A 40 4.31 4.52 -41.53
CA SER A 40 3.91 3.21 -42.03
C SER A 40 2.40 3.11 -42.34
N TRP A 41 1.57 3.94 -41.71
CA TRP A 41 0.13 4.10 -41.96
C TRP A 41 -0.12 5.32 -42.84
N ASN A 42 0.52 5.35 -44.02
CA ASN A 42 0.44 6.42 -45.03
C ASN A 42 -0.84 7.27 -44.97
N LEU A 43 -0.71 8.48 -44.41
CA LEU A 43 -1.68 9.59 -44.48
C LEU A 43 -1.94 10.08 -45.94
N SER A 44 -1.43 9.37 -46.95
CA SER A 44 -1.33 9.81 -48.34
C SER A 44 -2.30 9.14 -49.32
N ALA A 45 -3.19 8.24 -48.89
CA ALA A 45 -4.03 7.45 -49.80
C ALA A 45 -5.54 7.82 -49.83
N ALA A 46 -5.97 8.87 -49.13
CA ALA A 46 -7.36 9.32 -49.20
C ALA A 46 -7.52 10.46 -50.22
N GLU A 47 -8.24 10.24 -51.31
CA GLU A 47 -8.67 11.31 -52.22
C GLU A 47 -9.65 12.25 -51.48
N GLY A 48 -9.11 13.34 -50.92
CA GLY A 48 -9.85 14.40 -50.23
C GLY A 48 -8.92 15.37 -49.48
N PRO A 49 -9.36 16.61 -49.15
CA PRO A 49 -8.49 17.62 -48.53
C PRO A 49 -8.09 17.31 -47.07
N ILE A 50 -8.80 16.41 -46.39
CA ILE A 50 -8.54 15.98 -45.00
C ILE A 50 -8.87 14.47 -44.91
N PRO A 51 -7.95 13.60 -44.46
CA PRO A 51 -8.18 12.16 -44.34
C PRO A 51 -9.27 11.86 -43.31
N GLU A 52 -10.18 10.95 -43.64
CA GLU A 52 -11.27 10.49 -42.79
C GLU A 52 -11.10 9.01 -42.43
N TYR A 53 -11.14 8.70 -41.13
CA TYR A 53 -10.99 7.34 -40.61
C TYR A 53 -12.26 6.87 -39.93
N PHE A 54 -12.82 5.75 -40.39
CA PHE A 54 -13.98 5.14 -39.74
C PHE A 54 -13.54 4.23 -38.58
N ILE A 55 -14.17 4.41 -37.42
CA ILE A 55 -13.96 3.60 -36.22
C ILE A 55 -15.33 3.12 -35.74
N ASP A 56 -15.56 1.80 -35.80
CA ASP A 56 -16.83 1.20 -35.42
C ASP A 56 -16.96 1.04 -33.89
N ARG A 57 -17.02 2.17 -33.17
CA ARG A 57 -17.04 2.25 -31.70
C ARG A 57 -18.03 3.30 -31.21
N ASN A 58 -18.14 3.45 -29.89
CA ASN A 58 -19.08 4.38 -29.27
C ASN A 58 -18.62 5.86 -29.38
N PRO A 59 -19.37 6.73 -30.08
CA PRO A 59 -18.99 8.14 -30.25
C PRO A 59 -19.02 8.95 -28.95
N ALA A 60 -19.93 8.67 -28.02
CA ALA A 60 -20.06 9.43 -26.79
C ALA A 60 -18.81 9.26 -25.90
N CYS A 61 -18.28 8.03 -25.80
CA CYS A 61 -17.04 7.77 -25.08
C CYS A 61 -15.83 8.35 -25.81
N PHE A 62 -15.78 8.25 -27.14
CA PHE A 62 -14.69 8.85 -27.91
C PHE A 62 -14.62 10.36 -27.75
N GLY A 63 -15.76 11.06 -27.70
CA GLY A 63 -15.81 12.49 -27.41
C GLY A 63 -15.11 12.85 -26.09
N VAL A 64 -15.42 12.11 -25.02
CA VAL A 64 -14.78 12.29 -23.70
C VAL A 64 -13.27 12.06 -23.75
N LEU A 65 -12.83 10.99 -24.41
CA LEU A 65 -11.40 10.67 -24.53
C LEU A 65 -10.65 11.68 -25.39
N LEU A 66 -11.29 12.18 -26.44
CA LEU A 66 -10.71 13.20 -27.30
C LEU A 66 -10.57 14.54 -26.55
N ASP A 67 -11.56 14.92 -25.74
CA ASP A 67 -11.48 16.11 -24.90
C ASP A 67 -10.40 15.98 -23.82
N LEU A 68 -10.26 14.81 -23.21
CA LEU A 68 -9.13 14.49 -22.32
C LEU A 68 -7.79 14.75 -23.01
N LEU A 69 -7.62 14.32 -24.27
CA LEU A 69 -6.38 14.58 -25.02
C LEU A 69 -6.17 16.06 -25.36
N ARG A 70 -7.25 16.85 -25.45
CA ARG A 70 -7.17 18.30 -25.73
C ARG A 70 -6.82 19.11 -24.50
N THR A 71 -7.41 18.78 -23.35
CA THR A 71 -7.34 19.60 -22.14
C THR A 71 -6.42 19.03 -21.07
N GLY A 72 -6.17 17.72 -21.09
CA GLY A 72 -5.54 16.97 -19.99
C GLY A 72 -6.49 16.70 -18.82
N GLU A 73 -7.75 17.13 -18.90
CA GLU A 73 -8.74 16.99 -17.84
C GLU A 73 -9.86 16.02 -18.25
N LEU A 74 -10.25 15.14 -17.33
CA LEU A 74 -11.31 14.17 -17.58
C LEU A 74 -12.67 14.73 -17.13
N HIS A 75 -13.51 15.09 -18.09
CA HIS A 75 -14.92 15.40 -17.86
C HIS A 75 -15.82 14.29 -18.39
N VAL A 76 -16.50 13.56 -17.50
CA VAL A 76 -17.41 12.46 -17.89
C VAL A 76 -18.85 12.92 -17.73
N PRO A 77 -19.62 13.07 -18.83
CA PRO A 77 -21.05 13.38 -18.76
C PRO A 77 -21.82 12.29 -18.02
N ALA A 78 -22.84 12.68 -17.25
CA ALA A 78 -23.61 11.77 -16.39
C ALA A 78 -24.27 10.59 -17.13
N HIS A 79 -24.53 10.72 -18.44
CA HIS A 79 -25.13 9.67 -19.26
C HIS A 79 -24.12 8.63 -19.78
N VAL A 80 -22.81 8.87 -19.65
CA VAL A 80 -21.78 7.93 -20.09
C VAL A 80 -21.42 7.02 -18.91
N PRO A 81 -21.73 5.71 -18.96
CA PRO A 81 -21.38 4.80 -17.87
C PRO A 81 -19.87 4.67 -17.75
N GLU A 82 -19.34 4.78 -16.53
CA GLU A 82 -17.90 4.71 -16.24
C GLU A 82 -17.26 3.44 -16.81
N ARG A 83 -17.88 2.28 -16.57
CA ARG A 83 -17.40 0.99 -17.09
C ARG A 83 -17.30 0.95 -18.63
N LEU A 84 -18.21 1.63 -19.33
CA LEU A 84 -18.17 1.73 -20.78
C LEU A 84 -16.99 2.60 -21.23
N LEU A 85 -16.81 3.77 -20.60
CA LEU A 85 -15.69 4.66 -20.86
C LEU A 85 -14.34 3.95 -20.66
N LEU A 86 -14.18 3.18 -19.57
CA LEU A 86 -12.93 2.44 -19.32
C LEU A 86 -12.64 1.38 -20.39
N ARG A 87 -13.67 0.70 -20.90
CA ARG A 87 -13.52 -0.26 -22.00
C ARG A 87 -13.10 0.42 -23.30
N GLU A 88 -13.69 1.57 -23.62
CA GLU A 88 -13.28 2.35 -24.79
C GLU A 88 -11.86 2.89 -24.59
N ALA A 89 -11.52 3.42 -23.42
CA ALA A 89 -10.18 3.90 -23.10
C ALA A 89 -9.13 2.79 -23.29
N LEU A 90 -9.43 1.56 -22.86
CA LEU A 90 -8.57 0.41 -23.10
C LEU A 90 -8.40 0.12 -24.60
N PHE A 91 -9.49 0.16 -25.39
CA PHE A 91 -9.44 -0.04 -26.84
C PHE A 91 -8.55 1.01 -27.54
N TYR A 92 -8.66 2.27 -27.15
CA TYR A 92 -7.85 3.35 -27.73
C TYR A 92 -6.42 3.41 -27.18
N GLY A 93 -6.08 2.64 -26.15
CA GLY A 93 -4.78 2.72 -25.46
C GLY A 93 -4.63 3.95 -24.56
N LEU A 94 -5.75 4.51 -24.08
CA LEU A 94 -5.84 5.73 -23.27
C LEU A 94 -6.20 5.49 -21.80
N LEU A 95 -6.22 4.22 -21.36
CA LEU A 95 -6.59 3.88 -19.99
C LEU A 95 -5.67 4.55 -18.96
N GLY A 96 -4.37 4.65 -19.27
CA GLY A 96 -3.39 5.35 -18.45
C GLY A 96 -3.68 6.85 -18.32
N HIS A 97 -4.09 7.51 -19.40
CA HIS A 97 -4.48 8.92 -19.39
C HIS A 97 -5.73 9.16 -18.56
N VAL A 98 -6.75 8.31 -18.71
CA VAL A 98 -7.98 8.40 -17.92
C VAL A 98 -7.66 8.28 -16.43
N ARG A 99 -6.81 7.31 -16.06
CA ARG A 99 -6.34 7.13 -14.70
C ARG A 99 -5.57 8.36 -14.20
N ALA A 100 -4.59 8.83 -14.95
CA ALA A 100 -3.77 9.98 -14.56
C ALA A 100 -4.58 11.27 -14.39
N ALA A 101 -5.61 11.49 -15.22
CA ALA A 101 -6.48 12.66 -15.08
C ALA A 101 -7.39 12.59 -13.84
N ARG A 102 -7.80 11.38 -13.43
CA ARG A 102 -8.59 11.16 -12.21
C ARG A 102 -7.76 11.22 -10.92
N TRP A 103 -6.58 10.60 -10.97
CA TRP A 103 -5.83 10.12 -9.80
C TRP A 103 -4.33 10.41 -9.88
N GLY A 104 -3.85 11.11 -10.91
CA GLY A 104 -2.44 11.48 -11.06
C GLY A 104 -2.01 12.65 -10.15
N ARG A 105 -2.88 13.12 -9.26
CA ARG A 105 -2.55 14.17 -8.29
C ARG A 105 -1.99 13.51 -7.02
N PRO A 106 -0.95 14.10 -6.39
CA PRO A 106 -0.46 13.60 -5.12
C PRO A 106 -1.58 13.58 -4.07
N LEU A 107 -1.66 12.49 -3.31
CA LEU A 107 -2.54 12.38 -2.15
C LEU A 107 -2.21 13.50 -1.14
N ASP A 108 -3.23 14.27 -0.79
CA ASP A 108 -3.22 15.25 0.29
C ASP A 108 -4.11 14.76 1.43
N GLY A 109 -3.48 14.26 2.50
CA GLY A 109 -4.14 13.76 3.70
C GLY A 109 -5.08 14.78 4.36
N SER A 110 -4.77 16.07 4.24
CA SER A 110 -5.57 17.14 4.83
C SER A 110 -6.87 17.42 4.06
N ARG A 111 -6.98 16.90 2.83
CA ARG A 111 -8.14 17.09 1.94
C ARG A 111 -8.89 15.81 1.61
N LEU A 112 -8.51 14.68 2.20
CA LEU A 112 -9.12 13.40 1.88
C LEU A 112 -10.63 13.40 2.14
N GLN A 113 -11.36 12.82 1.20
CA GLN A 113 -12.78 12.56 1.30
C GLN A 113 -13.04 11.10 1.03
N LEU A 114 -14.06 10.57 1.69
CA LEU A 114 -14.52 9.21 1.48
C LEU A 114 -15.11 9.09 0.07
N ALA A 115 -14.48 8.29 -0.77
CA ALA A 115 -14.91 8.04 -2.14
C ALA A 115 -15.86 6.83 -2.24
N ARG A 116 -15.56 5.74 -1.51
CA ARG A 116 -16.35 4.51 -1.57
C ARG A 116 -16.14 3.62 -0.33
N SER A 117 -17.17 2.88 0.09
CA SER A 117 -16.99 1.61 0.82
C SER A 117 -17.14 0.44 -0.12
N VAL A 118 -16.24 -0.52 -0.02
CA VAL A 118 -16.32 -1.77 -0.76
C VAL A 118 -16.56 -2.91 0.21
N PRO A 119 -17.68 -3.64 0.11
CA PRO A 119 -17.85 -4.87 0.88
C PRO A 119 -16.84 -5.91 0.39
N GLY A 120 -16.13 -6.49 1.34
CA GLY A 120 -15.27 -7.65 1.16
C GLY A 120 -16.06 -8.88 0.73
N ARG A 121 -15.32 -9.89 0.28
CA ARG A 121 -15.89 -11.09 -0.33
C ARG A 121 -15.69 -12.36 0.49
N ALA A 122 -14.87 -12.32 1.53
CA ALA A 122 -14.55 -13.48 2.33
C ALA A 122 -15.29 -13.48 3.70
N PRO A 123 -15.56 -14.66 4.28
CA PRO A 123 -16.52 -14.79 5.39
C PRO A 123 -15.98 -14.51 6.81
N GLY A 124 -14.76 -14.01 7.01
CA GLY A 124 -14.19 -13.73 8.34
C GLY A 124 -13.85 -12.26 8.57
N ASP A 125 -12.81 -12.00 9.37
CA ASP A 125 -12.23 -10.64 9.54
C ASP A 125 -10.97 -10.43 8.69
N GLY A 126 -10.82 -9.22 8.14
CA GLY A 126 -9.68 -8.87 7.29
C GLY A 126 -8.37 -8.79 8.09
N THR A 127 -7.30 -9.36 7.54
CA THR A 127 -5.96 -9.40 8.16
C THR A 127 -5.08 -8.21 7.79
N ALA A 128 -5.07 -7.84 6.50
CA ALA A 128 -4.27 -6.74 6.00
C ALA A 128 -4.87 -6.13 4.73
N VAL A 129 -4.66 -4.84 4.51
CA VAL A 129 -4.93 -4.16 3.24
C VAL A 129 -3.66 -3.49 2.74
N ARG A 130 -3.39 -3.62 1.44
CA ARG A 130 -2.20 -3.06 0.81
C ARG A 130 -2.60 -2.31 -0.44
N ALA A 131 -2.29 -1.02 -0.48
CA ALA A 131 -2.49 -0.20 -1.65
C ALA A 131 -1.52 -0.63 -2.76
N SER A 132 -2.03 -0.77 -3.97
CA SER A 132 -1.22 -0.97 -5.16
C SER A 132 -0.67 0.38 -5.66
N PRO A 133 0.54 0.43 -6.25
CA PRO A 133 1.08 1.66 -6.84
C PRO A 133 0.20 2.25 -7.95
N ASP A 134 -0.64 1.43 -8.59
CA ASP A 134 -1.59 1.91 -9.60
C ASP A 134 -2.88 2.50 -9.01
N GLY A 135 -2.97 2.58 -7.68
CA GLY A 135 -4.13 3.03 -6.96
C GLY A 135 -5.08 1.91 -6.60
N GLY A 136 -4.98 0.67 -7.13
CA GLY A 136 -5.77 -0.47 -6.66
C GLY A 136 -5.46 -0.91 -5.22
N CYS A 137 -5.95 -2.06 -4.79
CA CYS A 137 -5.57 -2.63 -3.50
C CYS A 137 -5.64 -4.16 -3.46
N CYS A 138 -4.97 -4.74 -2.47
CA CYS A 138 -5.13 -6.13 -2.07
C CYS A 138 -5.64 -6.18 -0.63
N VAL A 139 -6.67 -6.99 -0.39
CA VAL A 139 -7.16 -7.31 0.96
C VAL A 139 -6.86 -8.78 1.24
N ALA A 140 -5.95 -9.03 2.19
CA ALA A 140 -5.67 -10.36 2.69
C ALA A 140 -6.69 -10.71 3.79
N HIS A 141 -7.29 -11.88 3.68
CA HIS A 141 -8.40 -12.30 4.51
C HIS A 141 -8.38 -13.81 4.77
N GLY A 142 -7.97 -14.20 5.97
CA GLY A 142 -7.90 -15.61 6.33
C GLY A 142 -6.95 -16.34 5.38
N VAL A 143 -7.48 -17.20 4.51
CA VAL A 143 -6.67 -17.99 3.54
C VAL A 143 -6.72 -17.46 2.11
N LEU A 144 -7.43 -16.35 1.88
CA LEU A 144 -7.65 -15.75 0.57
C LEU A 144 -7.12 -14.31 0.52
N ALA A 145 -6.61 -13.90 -0.62
CA ALA A 145 -6.35 -12.50 -0.93
C ALA A 145 -7.25 -12.06 -2.09
N HIS A 146 -7.88 -10.89 -1.93
CA HIS A 146 -8.72 -10.27 -2.96
C HIS A 146 -8.02 -9.03 -3.50
N VAL A 147 -7.72 -9.04 -4.80
CA VAL A 147 -7.12 -7.89 -5.48
C VAL A 147 -8.21 -7.11 -6.21
N TYR A 148 -8.15 -5.81 -6.08
CA TYR A 148 -9.03 -4.85 -6.74
C TYR A 148 -8.17 -3.94 -7.61
N ASP A 149 -8.57 -3.78 -8.87
CA ASP A 149 -7.95 -2.81 -9.76
C ASP A 149 -8.22 -1.37 -9.30
N TRP A 150 -7.63 -0.39 -9.98
CA TRP A 150 -7.83 1.01 -9.63
C TRP A 150 -9.29 1.49 -9.79
N ALA A 151 -10.12 0.81 -10.59
CA ALA A 151 -11.55 1.08 -10.71
C ALA A 151 -12.38 0.30 -9.66
N LEU A 152 -11.70 -0.39 -8.74
CA LEU A 152 -12.25 -1.24 -7.68
C LEU A 152 -13.01 -2.46 -8.22
N HIS A 153 -12.68 -2.91 -9.43
CA HIS A 153 -13.14 -4.20 -9.92
C HIS A 153 -12.27 -5.32 -9.34
N PRO A 154 -12.90 -6.39 -8.81
CA PRO A 154 -12.16 -7.49 -8.23
C PRO A 154 -11.61 -8.43 -9.30
N HIS A 155 -10.37 -8.89 -9.08
CA HIS A 155 -9.74 -10.01 -9.76
C HIS A 155 -10.05 -11.35 -9.08
N PRO A 156 -9.75 -12.49 -9.72
CA PRO A 156 -9.93 -13.79 -9.07
C PRO A 156 -9.11 -13.88 -7.77
N PRO A 157 -9.68 -14.49 -6.71
CA PRO A 157 -9.01 -14.57 -5.42
C PRO A 157 -7.73 -15.41 -5.50
N LEU A 158 -6.72 -15.02 -4.73
CA LEU A 158 -5.45 -15.72 -4.61
C LEU A 158 -5.41 -16.51 -3.31
N SER A 159 -4.66 -17.61 -3.28
CA SER A 159 -4.42 -18.40 -2.07
C SER A 159 -3.05 -19.04 -2.12
N LEU A 160 -2.34 -19.02 -1.00
CA LEU A 160 -1.06 -19.72 -0.83
C LEU A 160 -1.31 -21.03 -0.08
N ASP A 161 -1.57 -22.11 -0.81
CA ASP A 161 -1.82 -23.46 -0.26
C ASP A 161 -2.92 -23.52 0.82
N HIS A 162 -3.88 -22.59 0.77
CA HIS A 162 -4.90 -22.38 1.80
C HIS A 162 -4.32 -22.19 3.22
N GLN A 163 -3.12 -21.63 3.31
CA GLN A 163 -2.52 -21.20 4.55
C GLN A 163 -3.11 -19.84 4.98
N PRO A 164 -3.23 -19.59 6.30
CA PRO A 164 -3.60 -18.27 6.79
C PRO A 164 -2.57 -17.23 6.34
N LEU A 165 -3.02 -16.20 5.64
CA LEU A 165 -2.20 -15.09 5.18
C LEU A 165 -1.89 -14.16 6.36
N ASN A 166 -0.66 -13.67 6.42
CA ASN A 166 -0.22 -12.71 7.45
C ASN A 166 -0.17 -11.29 6.88
N ASP A 167 0.36 -11.13 5.68
CA ASP A 167 0.53 -9.83 5.01
C ASP A 167 0.64 -10.00 3.48
N ALA A 168 0.69 -8.88 2.76
CA ALA A 168 0.96 -8.79 1.35
C ALA A 168 1.87 -7.59 1.02
N ALA A 169 2.47 -7.59 -0.16
CA ALA A 169 3.23 -6.43 -0.66
C ALA A 169 3.25 -6.41 -2.19
N PHE A 170 3.00 -5.25 -2.80
CA PHE A 170 3.11 -5.09 -4.25
C PHE A 170 4.57 -4.74 -4.62
N LEU A 171 5.19 -5.55 -5.47
CA LEU A 171 6.44 -5.19 -6.16
C LEU A 171 6.17 -4.28 -7.37
N SER A 172 5.02 -4.49 -8.00
CA SER A 172 4.48 -3.65 -9.07
C SER A 172 2.96 -3.84 -9.13
N PRO A 173 2.21 -3.05 -9.91
CA PRO A 173 0.78 -3.27 -10.10
C PRO A 173 0.40 -4.68 -10.58
N ARG A 174 1.35 -5.42 -11.18
CA ARG A 174 1.13 -6.80 -11.62
C ARG A 174 1.68 -7.85 -10.66
N LEU A 175 2.62 -7.51 -9.79
CA LEU A 175 3.37 -8.49 -9.01
C LEU A 175 3.06 -8.31 -7.53
N LEU A 176 2.39 -9.32 -6.94
CA LEU A 176 1.91 -9.30 -5.57
C LEU A 176 2.56 -10.43 -4.76
N LEU A 177 3.24 -10.07 -3.68
CA LEU A 177 3.73 -10.99 -2.67
C LEU A 177 2.64 -11.28 -1.66
N LEU A 178 2.51 -12.54 -1.27
CA LEU A 178 1.69 -12.99 -0.14
C LEU A 178 2.59 -13.67 0.88
N SER A 179 2.50 -13.23 2.14
CA SER A 179 3.09 -13.92 3.28
C SER A 179 2.02 -14.74 4.00
N ALA A 180 2.39 -15.91 4.48
CA ALA A 180 1.50 -16.84 5.12
C ALA A 180 2.15 -17.54 6.31
N ARG A 181 1.29 -18.00 7.20
CA ARG A 181 1.64 -18.82 8.35
C ARG A 181 1.92 -20.23 7.91
N GLU A 182 3.03 -20.76 8.40
CA GLU A 182 3.40 -22.14 8.15
C GLU A 182 2.28 -23.08 8.63
N ARG A 183 1.87 -24.01 7.77
CA ARG A 183 0.95 -25.07 8.15
C ARG A 183 1.69 -26.15 8.95
N ALA A 184 1.09 -26.61 10.05
CA ALA A 184 1.53 -27.81 10.74
C ALA A 184 1.43 -29.02 9.78
N ALA A 185 2.59 -29.56 9.42
CA ALA A 185 2.76 -30.69 8.51
C ALA A 185 3.68 -31.74 9.16
N PRO A 186 3.50 -33.04 8.84
CA PRO A 186 4.39 -34.10 9.33
C PRO A 186 5.83 -33.88 8.83
N ALA A 187 6.81 -34.36 9.58
CA ALA A 187 8.24 -34.15 9.30
C ALA A 187 8.71 -34.70 7.92
N SER A 188 7.91 -35.57 7.30
CA SER A 188 8.15 -36.13 5.96
C SER A 188 7.63 -35.26 4.82
N ALA A 189 6.87 -34.20 5.10
CA ALA A 189 6.35 -33.31 4.07
C ALA A 189 7.46 -32.41 3.52
N LEU A 190 7.38 -32.11 2.21
CA LEU A 190 8.26 -31.13 1.58
C LEU A 190 8.13 -29.77 2.29
N PRO A 191 9.23 -29.02 2.47
CA PRO A 191 9.17 -27.71 3.08
C PRO A 191 8.22 -26.78 2.34
N CYS A 192 7.30 -26.13 3.07
CA CYS A 192 6.39 -25.15 2.50
C CYS A 192 6.98 -23.74 2.68
N SER A 193 7.08 -23.00 1.58
CA SER A 193 7.45 -21.58 1.63
C SER A 193 6.27 -20.76 2.14
N GLY A 194 6.47 -20.03 3.24
CA GLY A 194 5.48 -19.07 3.74
C GLY A 194 5.40 -17.80 2.89
N LEU A 195 6.19 -17.66 1.83
CA LEU A 195 6.23 -16.49 0.97
C LEU A 195 6.16 -16.89 -0.51
N ALA A 196 5.32 -16.20 -1.29
CA ALA A 196 5.13 -16.46 -2.71
C ALA A 196 4.77 -15.20 -3.50
N LEU A 197 5.17 -15.17 -4.77
CA LEU A 197 4.84 -14.12 -5.73
C LEU A 197 3.76 -14.59 -6.69
N PHE A 198 2.76 -13.75 -6.90
CA PHE A 198 1.68 -13.97 -7.84
C PHE A 198 1.59 -12.85 -8.86
N ASP A 199 1.09 -13.18 -10.05
CA ASP A 199 0.53 -12.19 -10.95
C ASP A 199 -0.85 -11.77 -10.43
N ALA A 200 -1.00 -10.49 -10.08
CA ALA A 200 -2.17 -9.94 -9.41
C ALA A 200 -3.44 -9.92 -10.29
N HIS A 201 -3.29 -10.01 -11.62
CA HIS A 201 -4.40 -9.94 -12.57
C HIS A 201 -4.93 -11.32 -12.97
N SER A 202 -4.00 -12.26 -13.23
CA SER A 202 -4.29 -13.64 -13.65
C SER A 202 -4.35 -14.62 -12.49
N SER A 203 -3.93 -14.21 -11.29
CA SER A 203 -3.83 -15.03 -10.09
C SER A 203 -2.85 -16.21 -10.22
N ALA A 204 -1.96 -16.16 -11.21
CA ALA A 204 -0.94 -17.19 -11.44
C ALA A 204 0.18 -17.10 -10.39
N LEU A 205 0.52 -18.24 -9.78
CA LEU A 205 1.71 -18.35 -8.94
C LEU A 205 2.96 -18.29 -9.82
N LEU A 206 3.81 -17.30 -9.59
CA LEU A 206 5.04 -17.07 -10.36
C LEU A 206 6.25 -17.70 -9.67
N HIS A 207 6.46 -17.37 -8.39
CA HIS A 207 7.63 -17.81 -7.63
C HIS A 207 7.27 -18.15 -6.18
N ARG A 208 8.08 -19.02 -5.57
CA ARG A 208 8.10 -19.26 -4.13
C ARG A 208 9.46 -18.88 -3.59
N PHE A 209 9.51 -18.34 -2.37
CA PHE A 209 10.74 -17.84 -1.74
C PHE A 209 11.17 -18.79 -0.62
N PRO A 210 11.89 -19.88 -0.92
CA PRO A 210 12.30 -20.83 0.09
C PRO A 210 13.29 -20.20 1.08
N VAL A 211 13.22 -20.60 2.35
CA VAL A 211 14.26 -20.33 3.36
C VAL A 211 15.17 -21.56 3.49
N SER A 212 16.46 -21.31 3.49
CA SER A 212 17.51 -22.21 3.94
C SER A 212 18.11 -21.68 5.24
N HIS A 213 17.92 -22.42 6.33
CA HIS A 213 18.50 -22.13 7.63
C HIS A 213 19.71 -23.03 7.86
N ARG A 214 20.91 -22.45 8.09
CA ARG A 214 22.18 -23.19 8.21
C ARG A 214 22.42 -24.20 7.06
N GLY A 215 22.06 -23.80 5.84
CA GLY A 215 22.22 -24.60 4.63
C GLY A 215 21.17 -25.72 4.43
N GLN A 216 20.17 -25.81 5.31
CA GLN A 216 19.07 -26.78 5.17
C GLN A 216 17.77 -26.07 4.76
N PRO A 217 17.05 -26.56 3.75
CA PRO A 217 15.72 -26.05 3.42
C PRO A 217 14.75 -26.25 4.58
N LYS A 218 13.98 -25.22 4.92
CA LYS A 218 13.03 -25.23 6.03
C LYS A 218 11.70 -24.63 5.63
N SER A 219 10.65 -25.14 6.26
CA SER A 219 9.37 -24.46 6.31
C SER A 219 9.47 -23.29 7.29
N PHE A 220 8.76 -22.21 7.00
CA PHE A 220 8.77 -21.03 7.86
C PHE A 220 7.44 -20.28 7.74
N THR A 221 7.09 -19.56 8.80
CA THR A 221 6.07 -18.52 8.77
C THR A 221 6.73 -17.23 8.31
N ALA A 222 6.20 -16.64 7.24
CA ALA A 222 6.58 -15.30 6.81
C ALA A 222 5.61 -14.30 7.46
N GLY A 223 6.13 -13.39 8.29
CA GLY A 223 5.33 -12.37 8.98
C GLY A 223 5.27 -11.07 8.18
N ALA A 224 5.87 -10.03 8.75
CA ALA A 224 5.99 -8.71 8.16
C ALA A 224 6.91 -8.72 6.95
N LEU A 225 6.60 -7.85 5.98
CA LEU A 225 7.32 -7.71 4.72
C LEU A 225 7.91 -6.30 4.58
N ALA A 226 9.05 -6.21 3.90
CA ALA A 226 9.61 -4.95 3.39
C ALA A 226 10.28 -5.19 2.04
N LEU A 227 10.43 -4.11 1.26
CA LEU A 227 10.97 -4.13 -0.09
C LEU A 227 12.08 -3.08 -0.21
N ASP A 228 13.13 -3.42 -0.97
CA ASP A 228 14.09 -2.47 -1.51
C ASP A 228 13.97 -2.44 -3.04
N ASP A 229 13.17 -1.50 -3.54
CA ASP A 229 12.92 -1.33 -4.98
C ASP A 229 14.21 -1.07 -5.78
N ALA A 230 15.24 -0.49 -5.16
CA ALA A 230 16.49 -0.17 -5.84
C ALA A 230 17.38 -1.41 -6.08
N ALA A 231 17.31 -2.38 -5.18
CA ALA A 231 18.08 -3.63 -5.26
C ALA A 231 17.23 -4.83 -5.67
N ASP A 232 15.94 -4.61 -5.96
CA ASP A 232 14.94 -5.66 -6.20
C ASP A 232 14.96 -6.73 -5.09
N ALA A 233 15.07 -6.29 -3.83
CA ALA A 233 15.20 -7.18 -2.69
C ALA A 233 13.90 -7.27 -1.88
N VAL A 234 13.55 -8.49 -1.49
CA VAL A 234 12.42 -8.80 -0.62
C VAL A 234 12.94 -9.20 0.75
N PHE A 235 12.36 -8.61 1.79
CA PHE A 235 12.64 -8.94 3.19
C PHE A 235 11.38 -9.50 3.85
N ALA A 236 11.54 -10.54 4.65
CA ALA A 236 10.45 -11.08 5.45
C ALA A 236 10.93 -11.53 6.83
N SER A 237 10.15 -11.25 7.87
CA SER A 237 10.38 -11.86 9.17
C SER A 237 10.04 -13.34 9.08
N CYS A 238 10.99 -14.18 9.53
CA CYS A 238 10.95 -15.61 9.36
C CYS A 238 10.92 -16.31 10.72
N LYS A 239 9.86 -17.10 10.93
CA LYS A 239 9.67 -17.91 12.13
C LYS A 239 9.53 -19.38 11.78
N GLY A 240 10.56 -20.16 12.06
CA GLY A 240 10.54 -21.62 11.98
C GLY A 240 10.11 -22.29 13.29
N ARG A 241 9.94 -23.62 13.25
CA ARG A 241 9.42 -24.41 14.40
C ARG A 241 10.44 -24.67 15.52
N PHE A 242 11.74 -24.68 15.20
CA PHE A 242 12.80 -25.13 16.11
C PHE A 242 13.77 -24.00 16.48
N ASN A 243 13.21 -22.86 16.87
CA ASN A 243 13.97 -21.64 17.15
C ASN A 243 14.80 -21.09 15.98
N GLU A 244 14.35 -21.38 14.77
CA GLU A 244 14.95 -20.90 13.52
C GLU A 244 14.30 -19.55 13.19
N TYR A 245 14.77 -18.49 13.87
CA TYR A 245 14.23 -17.14 13.75
C TYR A 245 15.22 -16.19 13.07
N GLY A 246 14.68 -15.24 12.31
CA GLY A 246 15.48 -14.22 11.67
C GLY A 246 14.73 -13.42 10.62
N VAL A 247 15.49 -12.72 9.78
CA VAL A 247 14.99 -12.04 8.60
C VAL A 247 15.60 -12.68 7.37
N GLY A 248 14.75 -13.19 6.49
CA GLY A 248 15.18 -13.70 5.18
C GLY A 248 15.30 -12.57 4.17
N VAL A 249 16.25 -12.71 3.25
CA VAL A 249 16.45 -11.79 2.12
C VAL A 249 16.46 -12.57 0.82
N TRP A 250 15.71 -12.09 -0.15
CA TRP A 250 15.63 -12.70 -1.48
C TRP A 250 15.74 -11.64 -2.57
N ASP A 251 16.28 -12.06 -3.70
CA ASP A 251 16.16 -11.34 -4.96
C ASP A 251 14.74 -11.58 -5.53
N ALA A 252 14.02 -10.50 -5.83
CA ALA A 252 12.61 -10.57 -6.19
C ALA A 252 12.39 -11.18 -7.59
N ALA A 253 13.28 -10.87 -8.55
CA ALA A 253 13.24 -11.41 -9.89
C ALA A 253 13.49 -12.93 -9.97
N SER A 254 14.50 -13.44 -9.25
CA SER A 254 14.89 -14.85 -9.30
C SER A 254 14.24 -15.72 -8.22
N GLY A 255 13.69 -15.10 -7.16
CA GLY A 255 13.16 -15.80 -5.98
C GLY A 255 14.23 -16.48 -5.14
N ARG A 256 15.52 -16.26 -5.43
CA ARG A 256 16.62 -16.92 -4.72
C ARG A 256 16.94 -16.18 -3.44
N GLN A 257 17.10 -16.94 -2.37
CA GLN A 257 17.59 -16.40 -1.10
C GLN A 257 19.02 -15.89 -1.28
N SER A 258 19.25 -14.63 -0.96
CA SER A 258 20.54 -13.96 -1.03
C SER A 258 21.23 -13.92 0.33
N ASP A 259 20.47 -13.72 1.41
CA ASP A 259 21.00 -13.70 2.78
C ASP A 259 19.95 -14.16 3.81
N PHE A 260 20.39 -14.37 5.06
CA PHE A 260 19.52 -14.61 6.21
C PHE A 260 20.16 -14.03 7.47
N PHE A 261 19.49 -13.04 8.06
CA PHE A 261 19.94 -12.46 9.32
C PHE A 261 19.39 -13.28 10.48
N TYR A 262 20.26 -14.01 11.16
CA TYR A 262 19.88 -14.82 12.32
C TYR A 262 19.56 -13.93 13.51
N GLN A 263 18.47 -14.26 14.22
CA GLN A 263 18.08 -13.59 15.45
C GLN A 263 19.16 -13.66 16.54
N PRO A 264 19.70 -12.51 17.01
CA PRO A 264 20.55 -12.45 18.20
C PRO A 264 19.75 -12.64 19.50
N PRO A 265 20.38 -12.99 20.63
CA PRO A 265 19.72 -13.02 21.94
C PRO A 265 19.07 -11.68 22.27
N GLY A 266 17.81 -11.72 22.75
CA GLY A 266 17.05 -10.51 23.11
C GLY A 266 16.50 -9.69 21.94
N CYS A 267 16.70 -10.12 20.68
CA CYS A 267 16.25 -9.41 19.50
C CYS A 267 15.20 -10.24 18.73
N PRO A 268 13.89 -10.06 18.93
CA PRO A 268 12.82 -10.92 18.39
C PRO A 268 12.57 -10.79 16.87
N LEU A 269 13.61 -10.84 16.04
CA LEU A 269 13.54 -10.57 14.60
C LEU A 269 12.54 -11.45 13.83
N GLY A 270 12.41 -12.72 14.20
CA GLY A 270 11.48 -13.65 13.53
C GLY A 270 10.01 -13.37 13.85
N ASP A 271 9.74 -12.67 14.96
CA ASP A 271 8.41 -12.30 15.41
C ASP A 271 8.07 -10.84 15.08
N ALA A 272 8.84 -10.18 14.22
CA ALA A 272 8.62 -8.78 13.90
C ALA A 272 7.23 -8.49 13.32
N ASP A 273 6.57 -7.47 13.88
CA ASP A 273 5.30 -6.90 13.46
C ASP A 273 5.45 -5.98 12.25
N LYS A 274 6.59 -5.31 12.16
CA LYS A 274 6.87 -4.33 11.12
C LYS A 274 8.30 -4.47 10.63
N LEU A 275 8.43 -4.55 9.31
CA LEU A 275 9.67 -4.31 8.60
C LEU A 275 9.53 -3.03 7.78
N GLN A 276 10.61 -2.25 7.69
CA GLN A 276 10.67 -1.08 6.81
C GLN A 276 12.09 -0.88 6.32
N TRP A 277 12.28 -0.90 5.00
CA TRP A 277 13.56 -0.53 4.41
C TRP A 277 13.77 0.97 4.49
N LEU A 278 14.98 1.40 4.88
CA LEU A 278 15.36 2.81 5.01
C LEU A 278 16.43 3.15 3.96
N PRO A 279 16.06 3.60 2.74
CA PRO A 279 16.99 3.74 1.62
C PRO A 279 18.18 4.65 1.91
N SER A 280 17.96 5.75 2.65
CA SER A 280 19.02 6.72 2.97
C SER A 280 20.09 6.13 3.90
N LEU A 281 19.70 5.22 4.79
CA LEU A 281 20.62 4.54 5.71
C LEU A 281 21.16 3.23 5.11
N ARG A 282 20.44 2.66 4.14
CA ARG A 282 20.61 1.30 3.62
C ARG A 282 20.52 0.26 4.74
N CYS A 283 19.58 0.48 5.66
CA CYS A 283 19.31 -0.41 6.78
C CYS A 283 17.85 -0.84 6.74
N LEU A 284 17.59 -2.03 7.26
CA LEU A 284 16.24 -2.52 7.51
C LEU A 284 15.86 -2.23 8.95
N MET A 285 14.79 -1.47 9.15
CA MET A 285 14.15 -1.36 10.46
C MET A 285 13.31 -2.60 10.73
N VAL A 286 13.49 -3.17 11.92
CA VAL A 286 12.73 -4.30 12.44
C VAL A 286 12.08 -3.88 13.74
N ALA A 287 10.76 -3.97 13.85
CA ALA A 287 10.05 -3.69 15.09
C ALA A 287 9.21 -4.90 15.51
N SER A 288 9.33 -5.27 16.78
CA SER A 288 8.51 -6.29 17.46
C SER A 288 7.91 -5.64 18.69
N LEU A 289 6.59 -5.52 18.74
CA LEU A 289 5.89 -4.57 19.59
C LEU A 289 4.72 -5.26 20.32
N PHE A 290 4.23 -4.60 21.36
CA PHE A 290 3.04 -5.07 22.08
C PHE A 290 1.79 -5.02 21.19
N PRO A 291 0.87 -6.01 21.29
CA PRO A 291 0.86 -7.13 22.23
C PRO A 291 1.52 -8.40 21.70
N ARG A 292 2.15 -8.39 20.52
CA ARG A 292 2.75 -9.60 19.96
C ARG A 292 3.89 -10.11 20.85
N THR A 293 4.65 -9.19 21.42
CA THR A 293 5.68 -9.46 22.42
C THR A 293 5.45 -8.63 23.69
N ASP A 294 5.83 -9.17 24.84
CA ASP A 294 5.70 -8.47 26.13
C ASP A 294 6.66 -7.27 26.21
N ASP A 295 7.89 -7.47 25.71
CA ASP A 295 8.92 -6.44 25.57
C ASP A 295 8.93 -5.90 24.14
N CYS A 296 8.96 -4.59 24.00
CA CYS A 296 9.10 -3.92 22.71
C CYS A 296 10.57 -3.83 22.30
N PHE A 297 10.82 -4.07 21.01
CA PHE A 297 12.14 -3.94 20.41
C PHE A 297 12.04 -3.26 19.04
N ILE A 298 12.92 -2.29 18.80
CA ILE A 298 13.12 -1.68 17.48
C ILE A 298 14.62 -1.75 17.17
N GLY A 299 15.00 -2.32 16.04
CA GLY A 299 16.39 -2.47 15.61
C GLY A 299 16.63 -2.02 14.17
N LEU A 300 17.85 -1.57 13.87
CA LEU A 300 18.31 -1.32 12.51
C LEU A 300 19.37 -2.35 12.12
N LEU A 301 19.06 -3.16 11.11
CA LEU A 301 19.96 -4.14 10.53
C LEU A 301 20.69 -3.53 9.32
N ASP A 302 22.02 -3.56 9.33
CA ASP A 302 22.83 -3.23 8.16
C ASP A 302 23.37 -4.52 7.54
N PHE A 303 22.89 -4.86 6.35
CA PHE A 303 23.30 -6.08 5.65
C PHE A 303 24.72 -6.02 5.07
N ARG A 304 25.30 -4.82 4.94
CA ARG A 304 26.69 -4.65 4.48
C ARG A 304 27.68 -5.04 5.57
N SER A 305 27.39 -4.64 6.81
CA SER A 305 28.18 -5.02 7.98
C SER A 305 27.72 -6.33 8.61
N ARG A 306 26.52 -6.81 8.25
CA ARG A 306 25.85 -7.97 8.85
C ARG A 306 25.69 -7.84 10.36
N ASP A 307 25.31 -6.66 10.80
CA ASP A 307 25.20 -6.34 12.23
C ASP A 307 23.95 -5.52 12.55
N LEU A 308 23.57 -5.57 13.83
CA LEU A 308 22.56 -4.70 14.44
C LEU A 308 23.24 -3.38 14.83
N VAL A 309 23.13 -2.37 13.96
CA VAL A 309 23.88 -1.11 14.11
C VAL A 309 23.22 -0.11 15.08
N TRP A 310 21.95 -0.34 15.41
CA TRP A 310 21.18 0.47 16.34
C TRP A 310 20.02 -0.33 16.92
N SER A 311 19.66 -0.09 18.18
CA SER A 311 18.50 -0.72 18.81
C SER A 311 17.91 0.11 19.93
N TRP A 312 16.61 -0.11 20.17
CA TRP A 312 15.83 0.41 21.28
C TRP A 312 14.98 -0.70 21.88
N SER A 313 14.84 -0.70 23.21
CA SER A 313 13.91 -1.57 23.93
C SER A 313 13.34 -0.85 25.15
N ASP A 314 12.08 -1.14 25.46
CA ASP A 314 11.40 -0.63 26.66
C ASP A 314 11.93 -1.27 27.94
N ALA A 315 12.29 -2.56 27.92
CA ALA A 315 12.91 -3.26 29.05
C ALA A 315 14.25 -2.66 29.50
N ALA A 316 14.99 -2.03 28.58
CA ALA A 316 16.27 -1.38 28.86
C ALA A 316 16.14 0.03 29.46
N ASN A 317 14.94 0.63 29.43
CA ASN A 317 14.64 1.95 29.97
C ASN A 317 13.51 1.89 31.01
N PRO A 318 13.70 1.20 32.15
CA PRO A 318 12.69 1.15 33.18
C PRO A 318 12.45 2.54 33.77
N ASN A 319 11.18 2.96 33.83
CA ASN A 319 10.81 4.19 34.52
C ASN A 319 11.20 4.06 36.01
N PRO A 320 12.10 4.91 36.55
CA PRO A 320 12.57 4.78 37.94
C PRO A 320 11.48 5.00 38.99
N ASN A 321 10.32 5.56 38.61
CA ASN A 321 9.10 5.60 39.41
C ASN A 321 7.93 5.06 38.57
N PRO A 322 7.67 3.73 38.58
CA PRO A 322 6.60 3.16 37.79
C PRO A 322 5.25 3.54 38.40
N ASN A 323 4.65 4.61 37.90
CA ASN A 323 3.23 4.83 38.06
C ASN A 323 2.53 3.98 36.98
N PRO A 324 1.69 2.99 37.34
CA PRO A 324 1.04 2.11 36.35
C PRO A 324 0.20 2.86 35.31
N LEU A 325 -0.25 4.07 35.65
CA LEU A 325 -1.00 4.97 34.77
C LEU A 325 -0.13 5.69 33.71
N ASP A 326 1.19 5.78 33.93
CA ASP A 326 2.14 6.46 33.04
C ASP A 326 2.92 5.49 32.12
N ASP A 327 2.67 4.18 32.22
CA ASP A 327 3.33 3.16 31.40
C ASP A 327 2.75 3.17 29.98
N LYS A 328 3.40 3.93 29.08
CA LYS A 328 3.01 4.08 27.67
C LYS A 328 3.67 2.97 26.86
N ARG A 329 2.91 1.91 26.55
CA ARG A 329 3.40 0.79 25.71
C ARG A 329 3.39 1.19 24.26
N VAL A 330 4.46 0.88 23.54
CA VAL A 330 4.52 1.12 22.09
C VAL A 330 3.76 0.02 21.37
N LEU A 331 2.78 0.42 20.56
CA LEU A 331 1.89 -0.49 19.83
C LEU A 331 2.25 -0.60 18.34
N HIS A 332 2.76 0.49 17.76
CA HIS A 332 3.22 0.50 16.38
C HIS A 332 4.34 1.53 16.20
N ALA A 333 5.20 1.28 15.21
CA ALA A 333 6.34 2.14 14.90
C ALA A 333 6.50 2.29 13.39
N ILE A 334 6.91 3.48 12.95
CA ILE A 334 7.29 3.74 11.56
C ILE A 334 8.45 4.74 11.51
N ALA A 335 9.44 4.49 10.66
CA ALA A 335 10.49 5.47 10.40
C ALA A 335 9.93 6.65 9.60
N THR A 336 10.39 7.85 9.93
CA THR A 336 10.06 9.07 9.20
C THR A 336 10.72 9.11 7.83
N ASP A 337 10.12 9.81 6.87
CA ASP A 337 10.63 9.89 5.48
C ASP A 337 12.07 10.44 5.37
N ASP A 338 12.49 11.27 6.33
CA ASP A 338 13.86 11.78 6.41
C ASP A 338 14.88 10.78 6.98
N ASN A 339 14.41 9.61 7.42
CA ASN A 339 15.17 8.54 8.07
C ASN A 339 16.01 9.01 9.28
N ARG A 340 15.56 10.06 9.99
CA ARG A 340 16.24 10.57 11.19
C ARG A 340 15.58 10.16 12.48
N SER A 341 14.32 9.73 12.43
CA SER A 341 13.58 9.34 13.61
C SER A 341 12.62 8.18 13.33
N VAL A 342 12.22 7.51 14.39
CA VAL A 342 11.12 6.56 14.39
C VAL A 342 9.97 7.16 15.16
N CYS A 343 8.83 7.31 14.49
CA CYS A 343 7.57 7.66 15.14
C CYS A 343 6.96 6.39 15.75
N VAL A 344 6.50 6.49 16.98
CA VAL A 344 5.83 5.42 17.73
C VAL A 344 4.47 5.91 18.23
N VAL A 345 3.52 5.00 18.41
CA VAL A 345 2.20 5.29 18.99
C VAL A 345 1.91 4.36 20.15
N ASN A 346 1.20 4.86 21.17
CA ASN A 346 0.82 4.09 22.35
C ASN A 346 -0.68 3.74 22.41
N GLN A 347 -1.09 3.07 23.47
CA GLN A 347 -2.49 2.69 23.73
C GLN A 347 -3.47 3.85 23.94
N TYR A 348 -2.95 5.07 24.09
CA TYR A 348 -3.72 6.30 24.26
C TYR A 348 -3.70 7.19 23.02
N ASP A 349 -3.17 6.68 21.89
CA ASP A 349 -2.99 7.42 20.63
C ASP A 349 -2.04 8.62 20.77
N ASP A 350 -1.16 8.60 21.78
CA ASP A 350 -0.06 9.55 21.86
C ASP A 350 1.03 9.14 20.87
N LEU A 351 1.54 10.12 20.12
CA LEU A 351 2.68 9.95 19.25
C LEU A 351 3.96 10.25 20.02
N GLY A 352 4.98 9.42 19.84
CA GLY A 352 6.32 9.62 20.34
C GLY A 352 7.35 9.53 19.23
N PHE A 353 8.53 10.10 19.45
CA PHE A 353 9.62 10.08 18.48
C PHE A 353 10.91 9.62 19.12
N ILE A 354 11.59 8.69 18.46
CA ILE A 354 12.91 8.20 18.83
C ILE A 354 13.91 8.70 17.79
N ASP A 355 14.94 9.42 18.21
CA ASP A 355 15.96 9.97 17.31
C ASP A 355 17.02 8.90 17.00
N LEU A 356 17.12 8.50 15.74
CA LEU A 356 18.03 7.45 15.27
C LEU A 356 19.51 7.86 15.34
N ARG A 357 19.80 9.16 15.57
CA ARG A 357 21.18 9.68 15.70
C ARG A 357 21.69 9.62 17.14
N THR A 358 20.82 9.34 18.12
CA THR A 358 21.26 9.16 19.51
C THR A 358 22.17 7.93 19.59
N SER A 359 23.22 8.01 20.42
CA SER A 359 24.31 7.04 20.40
C SER A 359 23.81 5.61 20.66
N ALA A 360 24.50 4.61 20.10
CA ALA A 360 24.18 3.19 20.16
C ALA A 360 24.17 2.56 21.57
N ALA A 361 24.23 3.35 22.64
CA ALA A 361 24.01 2.84 23.98
C ALA A 361 22.50 2.61 24.19
N PRO A 362 22.06 1.41 24.57
CA PRO A 362 20.63 1.05 24.66
C PRO A 362 19.81 1.93 25.62
N ALA A 363 20.46 2.64 26.55
CA ALA A 363 19.83 3.57 27.49
C ALA A 363 19.71 5.03 26.98
N ALA A 364 20.31 5.38 25.82
CA ALA A 364 20.35 6.76 25.33
C ALA A 364 19.16 7.14 24.42
N ALA A 365 18.59 6.16 23.72
CA ALA A 365 17.41 6.35 22.90
C ALA A 365 16.15 6.30 23.78
N ALA A 366 15.60 7.47 24.13
CA ALA A 366 14.34 7.57 24.85
C ALA A 366 13.22 8.04 23.92
N VAL A 367 12.01 7.53 24.12
CA VAL A 367 10.82 8.01 23.41
C VAL A 367 10.47 9.42 23.88
N ARG A 368 10.49 10.38 22.96
CA ARG A 368 9.98 11.74 23.22
C ARG A 368 8.51 11.82 22.85
N TRP A 369 7.64 11.63 23.84
CA TRP A 369 6.19 11.75 23.65
C TRP A 369 5.79 13.20 23.32
N SER A 370 5.01 13.36 22.26
CA SER A 370 4.44 14.64 21.86
C SER A 370 3.33 15.04 22.81
N SER A 371 3.33 16.30 23.26
CA SER A 371 2.19 16.88 23.99
C SER A 371 1.04 17.30 23.07
N ARG A 372 1.33 17.41 21.76
CA ARG A 372 0.39 17.89 20.73
C ARG A 372 -0.42 16.77 20.09
N SER A 373 -0.01 15.51 20.30
CA SER A 373 -0.74 14.32 19.85
C SER A 373 -1.92 13.95 20.75
N LYS A 374 -2.13 14.66 21.87
CA LYS A 374 -3.30 14.45 22.73
C LYS A 374 -4.56 14.86 21.97
N LEU A 375 -5.04 13.97 21.12
CA LEU A 375 -6.42 13.93 20.68
C LEU A 375 -7.24 13.95 21.96
N THR A 376 -8.04 14.99 22.13
CA THR A 376 -8.92 15.14 23.30
C THR A 376 -9.55 13.79 23.58
N ASN A 377 -9.40 13.30 24.80
CA ASN A 377 -9.87 12.01 25.31
C ASN A 377 -11.38 11.86 25.03
N ARG A 378 -11.73 11.57 23.77
CA ARG A 378 -13.09 11.46 23.29
C ARG A 378 -13.41 10.01 23.49
N LYS A 379 -13.88 9.71 24.71
CA LYS A 379 -14.69 8.54 25.01
C LYS A 379 -15.62 8.34 23.82
N VAL A 380 -15.33 7.35 22.99
CA VAL A 380 -16.38 6.76 22.17
C VAL A 380 -17.44 6.36 23.19
N ALA A 381 -18.65 6.88 23.02
CA ALA A 381 -19.80 6.39 23.75
C ALA A 381 -20.07 4.97 23.25
N ALA A 382 -19.24 4.02 23.69
CA ALA A 382 -19.56 2.62 23.56
C ALA A 382 -20.87 2.41 24.31
N SER A 383 -21.80 1.68 23.70
CA SER A 383 -23.09 1.33 24.32
C SER A 383 -22.91 0.59 25.64
N SER A 384 -21.72 0.03 25.90
CA SER A 384 -21.29 -0.54 27.17
C SER A 384 -19.77 -0.51 27.34
N ALA A 385 -19.31 -0.62 28.59
CA ALA A 385 -17.89 -0.78 28.91
C ALA A 385 -17.28 -2.08 28.35
N ALA A 386 -18.09 -3.12 28.14
CA ALA A 386 -17.65 -4.40 27.55
C ALA A 386 -17.38 -4.28 26.04
N ALA A 387 -18.20 -3.51 25.30
CA ALA A 387 -17.97 -3.26 23.88
C ALA A 387 -16.73 -2.37 23.65
N ALA A 388 -16.49 -1.40 24.54
CA ALA A 388 -15.24 -0.61 24.51
C ALA A 388 -14.00 -1.49 24.79
N ALA A 389 -14.09 -2.40 25.77
CA ALA A 389 -12.99 -3.30 26.10
C ALA A 389 -12.69 -4.29 24.95
N ALA A 390 -13.72 -4.88 24.34
CA ALA A 390 -13.56 -5.79 23.20
C ALA A 390 -13.04 -5.11 21.92
N ALA A 391 -13.39 -3.84 21.68
CA ALA A 391 -12.86 -3.06 20.57
C ALA A 391 -11.38 -2.68 20.77
N VAL A 392 -11.00 -2.33 22.01
CA VAL A 392 -9.60 -2.04 22.40
C VAL A 392 -8.73 -3.30 22.36
N GLU A 393 -9.31 -4.48 22.60
CA GLU A 393 -8.60 -5.77 22.50
C GLU A 393 -8.43 -6.28 21.06
N SER A 394 -9.15 -5.73 20.07
CA SER A 394 -9.15 -6.28 18.70
C SER A 394 -8.40 -5.45 17.64
N CYS A 395 -8.27 -4.13 17.81
CA CYS A 395 -7.61 -3.26 16.82
C CYS A 395 -6.69 -2.24 17.49
N TYR A 396 -5.38 -2.44 17.31
CA TYR A 396 -4.35 -1.52 17.81
C TYR A 396 -4.04 -0.43 16.79
N PRO A 397 -3.64 0.77 17.24
CA PRO A 397 -3.30 1.86 16.35
C PRO A 397 -2.16 1.49 15.42
N LYS A 398 -2.30 1.87 14.16
CA LYS A 398 -1.28 1.72 13.13
C LYS A 398 -0.83 3.08 12.61
N LEU A 399 0.42 3.13 12.17
CA LEU A 399 1.05 4.31 11.60
C LEU A 399 1.42 4.11 10.14
N ALA A 400 1.27 5.16 9.34
CA ALA A 400 1.81 5.25 7.98
C ALA A 400 2.40 6.64 7.73
N MET A 401 3.47 6.68 6.95
CA MET A 401 4.06 7.91 6.44
C MET A 401 3.81 7.96 4.94
N HIS A 402 3.41 9.13 4.43
CA HIS A 402 3.27 9.34 2.99
C HIS A 402 3.49 10.81 2.64
N ASN A 403 4.51 11.08 1.81
CA ASN A 403 4.86 12.42 1.32
C ASN A 403 4.97 13.47 2.46
N GLY A 404 5.67 13.12 3.54
CA GLY A 404 5.88 13.99 4.71
C GLY A 404 4.67 14.18 5.62
N GLN A 405 3.56 13.48 5.37
CA GLN A 405 2.39 13.43 6.26
C GLN A 405 2.39 12.13 7.04
N LEU A 406 2.07 12.22 8.33
CA LEU A 406 1.93 11.08 9.23
C LEU A 406 0.45 10.78 9.45
N PHE A 407 0.10 9.50 9.37
CA PHE A 407 -1.26 9.00 9.56
C PHE A 407 -1.26 8.03 10.75
N SER A 408 -2.17 8.24 11.70
CA SER A 408 -2.41 7.33 12.83
C SER A 408 -3.85 6.85 12.79
N SER A 409 -4.06 5.54 12.75
CA SER A 409 -5.39 4.94 12.91
C SER A 409 -5.65 4.68 14.38
N MET A 410 -6.87 4.96 14.84
CA MET A 410 -7.34 4.61 16.17
C MET A 410 -8.87 4.47 16.15
N ASN A 411 -9.37 3.34 16.65
CA ASN A 411 -10.79 2.99 16.54
C ASN A 411 -11.28 3.10 15.08
N ASP A 412 -12.35 3.85 14.83
CA ASP A 412 -13.00 4.05 13.53
C ASP A 412 -12.47 5.28 12.77
N SER A 413 -11.28 5.77 13.13
CA SER A 413 -10.74 7.03 12.61
C SER A 413 -9.26 6.97 12.23
N ILE A 414 -8.86 7.84 11.30
CA ILE A 414 -7.47 8.07 10.92
C ILE A 414 -7.16 9.56 11.09
N SER A 415 -6.26 9.89 12.01
CA SER A 415 -5.75 11.23 12.23
C SER A 415 -4.55 11.51 11.32
N VAL A 416 -4.55 12.69 10.70
CA VAL A 416 -3.50 13.15 9.78
C VAL A 416 -2.72 14.29 10.41
N PHE A 417 -1.39 14.14 10.44
CA PHE A 417 -0.47 15.09 11.03
C PHE A 417 0.53 15.59 9.97
N CYS A 418 0.73 16.91 9.91
CA CYS A 418 1.53 17.55 8.87
C CYS A 418 2.58 18.51 9.45
N GLY A 419 3.59 18.80 8.62
CA GLY A 419 4.66 19.74 8.96
C GLY A 419 5.73 19.14 9.88
N PRO A 420 6.80 19.90 10.16
CA PRO A 420 7.96 19.40 10.91
C PRO A 420 7.64 18.99 12.35
N GLU A 421 6.59 19.57 12.94
CA GLU A 421 6.13 19.30 14.31
C GLU A 421 4.96 18.30 14.34
N PHE A 422 4.59 17.71 13.20
CA PHE A 422 3.46 16.78 13.06
C PHE A 422 2.19 17.28 13.78
N VAL A 423 1.69 18.43 13.34
CA VAL A 423 0.46 19.01 13.88
C VAL A 423 -0.76 18.34 13.25
N LEU A 424 -1.75 17.97 14.06
CA LEU A 424 -3.02 17.40 13.58
C LEU A 424 -3.74 18.38 12.63
N THR A 425 -3.97 17.99 11.39
CA THR A 425 -4.65 18.81 10.36
C THR A 425 -6.01 18.26 9.96
N SER A 426 -6.19 16.94 10.02
CA SER A 426 -7.45 16.29 9.62
C SER A 426 -7.71 15.03 10.44
N THR A 427 -8.96 14.61 10.49
CA THR A 427 -9.35 13.31 11.04
C THR A 427 -10.42 12.72 10.15
N LEU A 428 -10.07 11.63 9.48
CA LEU A 428 -10.96 10.83 8.64
C LEU A 428 -11.77 9.94 9.57
N ARG A 429 -13.08 9.94 9.44
CA ARG A 429 -13.93 9.13 10.31
C ARG A 429 -15.16 8.63 9.59
N ARG A 430 -15.53 7.39 9.92
CA ARG A 430 -16.81 6.82 9.55
C ARG A 430 -17.29 5.85 10.60
N SER A 431 -18.60 5.85 10.87
CA SER A 431 -19.22 4.98 11.86
C SER A 431 -19.62 3.59 11.34
N TYR A 432 -19.34 3.26 10.08
CA TYR A 432 -19.76 2.02 9.42
C TYR A 432 -18.55 1.09 9.30
N GLY A 433 -18.70 -0.19 9.68
CA GLY A 433 -17.63 -1.19 9.68
C GLY A 433 -16.87 -1.34 10.99
N GLY A 434 -17.09 -0.47 11.99
CA GLY A 434 -16.41 -0.60 13.28
C GLY A 434 -14.93 -0.15 13.25
N PRO A 435 -14.11 -0.55 14.24
CA PRO A 435 -12.68 -0.25 14.30
C PRO A 435 -11.89 -0.61 13.03
N ILE A 436 -10.87 0.20 12.73
CA ILE A 436 -9.93 -0.01 11.64
C ILE A 436 -8.85 -0.98 12.11
N CYS A 437 -8.76 -2.16 11.48
CA CYS A 437 -7.74 -3.15 11.79
C CYS A 437 -6.44 -2.95 11.00
N ASP A 438 -6.52 -2.38 9.79
CA ASP A 438 -5.37 -2.07 8.96
C ASP A 438 -5.68 -0.92 8.01
N PHE A 439 -4.66 -0.17 7.61
CA PHE A 439 -4.82 0.78 6.52
C PHE A 439 -3.52 0.88 5.72
N SER A 440 -3.65 1.27 4.46
CA SER A 440 -2.51 1.42 3.56
C SER A 440 -2.72 2.58 2.62
N ILE A 441 -1.62 3.26 2.34
CA ILE A 441 -1.55 4.41 1.45
C ILE A 441 -0.64 4.02 0.29
N GLY A 442 -1.07 4.25 -0.93
CA GLY A 442 -0.29 3.93 -2.12
C GLY A 442 -0.92 4.51 -3.37
N GLY A 443 -0.07 4.84 -4.34
CA GLY A 443 -0.45 5.68 -5.46
C GLY A 443 -0.96 7.02 -4.94
N ASP A 444 -2.25 7.24 -5.09
CA ASP A 444 -2.95 8.48 -4.79
C ASP A 444 -4.18 8.28 -3.88
N ARG A 445 -4.26 7.11 -3.23
CA ARG A 445 -5.41 6.73 -2.38
C ARG A 445 -5.00 6.16 -1.04
N LEU A 446 -5.92 6.27 -0.09
CA LEU A 446 -5.83 5.63 1.22
C LEU A 446 -6.95 4.60 1.35
N PHE A 447 -6.59 3.40 1.77
CA PHE A 447 -7.50 2.28 2.04
C PHE A 447 -7.53 1.98 3.52
N ALA A 448 -8.71 1.96 4.14
CA ALA A 448 -8.91 1.62 5.54
C ALA A 448 -9.75 0.33 5.64
N LEU A 449 -9.18 -0.73 6.18
CA LEU A 449 -9.84 -2.02 6.39
C LEU A 449 -10.42 -2.07 7.79
N HIS A 450 -11.70 -2.41 7.88
CA HIS A 450 -12.42 -2.48 9.13
C HIS A 450 -12.54 -3.92 9.65
N ASN A 451 -12.68 -4.07 10.96
CA ASN A 451 -12.81 -5.36 11.63
C ASN A 451 -14.24 -5.90 11.69
N GLU A 452 -15.27 -5.09 11.42
CA GLU A 452 -16.67 -5.52 11.33
C GLU A 452 -17.21 -5.31 9.91
N GLU A 453 -18.34 -5.96 9.62
CA GLU A 453 -19.06 -5.86 8.34
C GLU A 453 -18.26 -6.25 7.08
N ASN A 454 -17.02 -6.74 7.26
CA ASN A 454 -16.09 -7.11 6.20
C ASN A 454 -16.06 -6.02 5.11
N VAL A 455 -15.63 -4.82 5.48
CA VAL A 455 -15.63 -3.66 4.57
C VAL A 455 -14.28 -2.95 4.60
N PHE A 456 -13.92 -2.36 3.47
CA PHE A 456 -12.86 -1.37 3.44
C PHE A 456 -13.34 -0.06 2.80
N ASP A 457 -12.86 1.05 3.34
CA ASP A 457 -13.10 2.39 2.85
C ASP A 457 -11.97 2.86 1.95
N VAL A 458 -12.33 3.61 0.91
CA VAL A 458 -11.42 4.23 -0.04
C VAL A 458 -11.54 5.75 0.10
N TRP A 459 -10.41 6.39 0.40
CA TRP A 459 -10.29 7.83 0.60
C TRP A 459 -9.43 8.43 -0.50
N GLU A 460 -9.92 9.51 -1.09
CA GLU A 460 -9.32 10.16 -2.27
C GLU A 460 -9.23 11.67 -2.05
N THR A 461 -8.21 12.30 -2.65
CA THR A 461 -8.12 13.76 -2.67
C THR A 461 -9.02 14.29 -3.79
N PRO A 462 -10.03 15.12 -3.50
CA PRO A 462 -10.92 15.62 -4.53
C PRO A 462 -10.16 16.53 -5.51
N PRO A 463 -10.58 16.58 -6.78
CA PRO A 463 -9.99 17.47 -7.76
C PRO A 463 -10.03 18.93 -7.29
N ALA A 464 -9.07 19.72 -7.75
CA ALA A 464 -9.07 21.16 -7.46
C ALA A 464 -10.35 21.79 -8.03
N PRO A 465 -11.02 22.69 -7.29
CA PRO A 465 -12.16 23.41 -7.83
C PRO A 465 -11.72 24.23 -9.05
N ILE A 466 -12.57 24.28 -10.07
CA ILE A 466 -12.41 25.24 -11.17
C ILE A 466 -12.69 26.63 -10.56
N ILE A 467 -11.67 27.49 -10.54
CA ILE A 467 -11.85 28.89 -10.14
C ILE A 467 -12.53 29.58 -11.32
N ILE A 468 -13.79 29.98 -11.13
CA ILE A 468 -14.63 30.65 -12.14
C ILE A 468 -14.37 32.15 -12.10
#